data_AF-A0A7S1SFA3-F1
#
_entry.id   AF-A0A7S1SFA3-F1
#
_cell.length_a   1.000
_cell.length_b   1.000
_cell.length_c   1.000
_cell.angle_alpha   90.00
_cell.angle_beta   90.00
_cell.angle_gamma   90.00
#
_symmetry.space_group_name_H-M   'P 1'
#
loop_
_entity.id
_entity.type
_entity.pdbx_description
1 polymer ?
#
loop_
_entity_poly.entity_id
_entity_poly.type
_entity_poly.pdbx_seq_one_letter_code
_entity_poly.pdbx_strand_id
1 'polypeptide(L)'
;SPYLASRFYRPPEVILGCEYTQAVDTWALGCTLYELFTGKTLLTSKTNNDHLRKIMELRGKIPGKVIKKGAVWKNHFTEDLDFKHEGEDETTKQKVVRTITDLNAKRSIKDLILERVGPEKRQSTANEDVRYVKSATQFSDLLEQMLALDPDKRIRPEDALQHPFLQDGPPGKAGGGGHAR
;
A
#
# COMPACT_ATOMS: atom_id res chain seq x y z
N SER A 1 17.78 -11.42 1.97
CA SER A 1 18.28 -10.33 2.86
C SER A 1 17.12 -9.43 3.25
N PRO A 2 16.88 -9.15 4.54
CA PRO A 2 15.73 -8.35 5.03
C PRO A 2 15.88 -6.83 4.82
N TYR A 3 16.90 -6.40 4.07
CA TYR A 3 17.24 -5.00 3.80
C TYR A 3 17.20 -4.62 2.31
N LEU A 4 16.65 -5.47 1.44
CA LEU A 4 16.45 -5.11 0.04
C LEU A 4 15.47 -3.92 -0.08
N ALA A 5 15.73 -3.01 -1.01
CA ALA A 5 15.02 -1.73 -1.24
C ALA A 5 15.12 -0.70 -0.10
N SER A 6 14.90 0.57 -0.44
CA SER A 6 14.72 1.63 0.57
C SER A 6 13.48 1.30 1.41
N ARG A 7 13.59 1.44 2.75
CA ARG A 7 12.62 0.90 3.71
C ARG A 7 11.18 1.31 3.39
N PHE A 8 10.96 2.55 2.96
CA PHE A 8 9.61 3.09 2.74
C PHE A 8 8.85 2.44 1.58
N TYR A 9 9.56 1.76 0.67
CA TYR A 9 8.99 1.06 -0.49
C TYR A 9 9.11 -0.46 -0.34
N ARG A 10 9.53 -0.95 0.84
CA ARG A 10 9.75 -2.38 1.10
C ARG A 10 8.42 -3.08 1.36
N PRO A 11 8.12 -4.19 0.67
CA PRO A 11 6.91 -4.97 0.90
C PRO A 11 7.02 -5.86 2.16
N PRO A 12 5.89 -6.34 2.71
CA PRO A 12 5.89 -7.14 3.94
C PRO A 12 6.66 -8.45 3.79
N GLU A 13 6.57 -9.15 2.66
CA GLU A 13 7.24 -10.44 2.44
C GLU A 13 8.77 -10.36 2.53
N VAL A 14 9.37 -9.21 2.15
CA VAL A 14 10.81 -8.99 2.28
C VAL A 14 11.20 -8.82 3.75
N ILE A 15 10.38 -8.15 4.55
CA ILE A 15 10.64 -7.96 5.99
C ILE A 15 10.47 -9.29 6.74
N LEU A 16 9.46 -10.07 6.38
CA LEU A 16 9.19 -11.38 6.97
C LEU A 16 10.21 -12.45 6.54
N GLY A 17 11.02 -12.17 5.51
CA GLY A 17 12.02 -13.09 4.99
C GLY A 17 11.40 -14.24 4.20
N CYS A 18 10.29 -14.00 3.50
CA CYS A 18 9.75 -14.94 2.53
C CYS A 18 10.65 -15.00 1.28
N GLU A 19 10.53 -16.07 0.51
CA GLU A 19 10.93 -16.03 -0.90
C GLU A 19 10.06 -15.00 -1.62
N TYR A 20 10.69 -14.18 -2.46
CA TYR A 20 10.03 -13.07 -3.14
C TYR A 20 10.26 -13.15 -4.64
N THR A 21 9.31 -12.62 -5.39
CA THR A 21 9.31 -12.57 -6.86
C THR A 21 9.33 -11.11 -7.32
N GLN A 22 9.13 -10.87 -8.62
CA GLN A 22 8.94 -9.54 -9.20
C GLN A 22 7.76 -8.77 -8.59
N ALA A 23 6.87 -9.42 -7.84
CA ALA A 23 5.77 -8.76 -7.13
C ALA A 23 6.27 -7.66 -6.17
N VAL A 24 7.51 -7.74 -5.67
CA VAL A 24 8.11 -6.69 -4.82
C VAL A 24 8.23 -5.35 -5.55
N ASP A 25 8.48 -5.39 -6.87
CA ASP A 25 8.61 -4.19 -7.69
C ASP A 25 7.24 -3.55 -7.91
N THR A 26 6.17 -4.34 -8.06
CA THR A 26 4.79 -3.82 -8.10
C THR A 26 4.43 -3.08 -6.81
N TRP A 27 4.80 -3.62 -5.65
CA TRP A 27 4.57 -2.93 -4.37
C TRP A 27 5.33 -1.61 -4.31
N ALA A 28 6.63 -1.63 -4.62
CA ALA A 28 7.46 -0.44 -4.62
C ALA A 28 6.90 0.63 -5.56
N LEU A 29 6.49 0.24 -6.77
CA LEU A 29 5.84 1.12 -7.73
C LEU A 29 4.52 1.69 -7.19
N GLY A 30 3.69 0.90 -6.53
CA GLY A 30 2.46 1.40 -5.88
C GLY A 30 2.75 2.49 -4.85
N CYS A 31 3.75 2.28 -3.99
CA CYS A 31 4.21 3.31 -3.05
C CYS A 31 4.72 4.57 -3.76
N THR A 32 5.50 4.43 -4.84
CA THR A 32 6.02 5.55 -5.62
C THR A 32 4.91 6.32 -6.33
N LEU A 33 3.94 5.64 -6.96
CA LEU A 33 2.83 6.27 -7.65
C LEU A 33 1.96 7.10 -6.69
N TYR A 34 1.70 6.57 -5.49
CA TYR A 34 1.03 7.33 -4.43
C TYR A 34 1.81 8.61 -4.09
N GLU A 35 3.13 8.50 -3.93
CA GLU A 35 3.97 9.64 -3.59
C GLU A 35 4.02 10.68 -4.70
N LEU A 36 4.04 10.26 -5.97
CA LEU A 36 3.95 11.17 -7.12
C LEU A 36 2.62 11.93 -7.14
N PHE A 37 1.50 11.25 -6.83
CA PHE A 37 0.18 11.89 -6.81
C PHE A 37 0.01 12.86 -5.63
N THR A 38 0.52 12.49 -4.45
CA THR A 38 0.27 13.23 -3.20
C THR A 38 1.38 14.19 -2.82
N GLY A 39 2.60 14.00 -3.33
CA GLY A 39 3.82 14.64 -2.85
C GLY A 39 4.28 14.14 -1.48
N LYS A 40 3.70 13.04 -0.97
CA LYS A 40 3.97 12.51 0.37
C LYS A 40 4.32 11.03 0.31
N THR A 41 5.36 10.63 1.03
CA THR A 41 5.71 9.21 1.17
C THR A 41 4.59 8.44 1.89
N LEU A 42 4.13 7.33 1.31
CA LEU A 42 3.01 6.54 1.83
C LEU A 42 3.29 5.91 3.20
N LEU A 43 4.46 5.27 3.34
CA LEU A 43 4.86 4.49 4.51
C LEU A 43 6.22 4.98 5.04
N THR A 44 6.23 6.05 5.82
CA THR A 44 7.44 6.50 6.52
C THR A 44 7.66 5.63 7.75
N SER A 45 8.86 5.11 8.04
CA SER A 45 9.06 4.22 9.20
C SER A 45 10.48 4.19 9.76
N LYS A 46 10.62 4.01 11.08
CA LYS A 46 11.94 4.05 11.74
C LYS A 46 12.65 2.69 11.81
N THR A 47 11.90 1.60 11.81
CA THR A 47 12.40 0.22 11.90
C THR A 47 11.55 -0.70 11.03
N ASN A 48 12.00 -1.95 10.80
CA ASN A 48 11.19 -2.96 10.13
C ASN A 48 9.91 -3.29 10.92
N ASN A 49 9.98 -3.26 12.25
CA ASN A 49 8.84 -3.45 13.14
C ASN A 49 7.79 -2.34 12.93
N ASP A 50 8.21 -1.07 13.01
CA ASP A 50 7.34 0.09 12.74
C ASP A 50 6.79 0.06 11.30
N HIS A 51 7.59 -0.39 10.33
CA HIS A 51 7.14 -0.52 8.95
C HIS A 51 6.02 -1.55 8.78
N LEU A 52 6.15 -2.74 9.38
CA LEU A 52 5.08 -3.75 9.39
C LEU A 52 3.81 -3.23 10.07
N ARG A 53 3.95 -2.51 11.20
CA ARG A 53 2.82 -1.87 11.86
C ARG A 53 2.09 -0.91 10.93
N LYS A 54 2.83 -0.02 10.24
CA LYS A 54 2.24 0.97 9.32
C LYS A 54 1.61 0.33 8.09
N ILE A 55 2.20 -0.74 7.57
CA ILE A 55 1.59 -1.57 6.52
C ILE A 55 0.22 -2.08 7.01
N MET A 56 0.15 -2.63 8.22
CA MET A 56 -1.10 -3.17 8.76
C MET A 56 -2.12 -2.09 9.13
N GLU A 57 -1.68 -0.91 9.55
CA GLU A 57 -2.57 0.25 9.74
C GLU A 57 -3.19 0.74 8.42
N LEU A 58 -2.52 0.52 7.29
CA LEU A 58 -3.00 0.90 5.96
C LEU A 58 -3.86 -0.19 5.30
N ARG A 59 -3.44 -1.46 5.38
CA ARG A 59 -4.03 -2.58 4.62
C ARG A 59 -4.70 -3.65 5.49
N GLY A 60 -4.70 -3.47 6.81
CA GLY A 60 -5.20 -4.46 7.77
C GLY A 60 -4.20 -5.57 8.08
N LYS A 61 -4.63 -6.58 8.83
CA LYS A 61 -3.77 -7.69 9.27
C LYS A 61 -3.19 -8.46 8.08
N ILE A 62 -1.89 -8.76 8.16
CA ILE A 62 -1.24 -9.64 7.18
C ILE A 62 -1.85 -11.05 7.30
N PRO A 63 -2.28 -11.68 6.19
CA PRO A 63 -2.83 -13.03 6.25
C PRO A 63 -1.85 -14.02 6.88
N GLY A 64 -2.33 -14.86 7.79
CA GLY A 64 -1.47 -15.83 8.51
C GLY A 64 -0.67 -16.76 7.58
N LYS A 65 -1.22 -17.09 6.41
CA LYS A 65 -0.51 -17.87 5.37
C LYS A 65 0.73 -17.16 4.83
N VAL A 66 0.72 -15.83 4.75
CA VAL A 66 1.86 -15.02 4.30
C VAL A 66 2.88 -14.92 5.42
N ILE A 67 2.42 -14.69 6.66
CA ILE A 67 3.28 -14.63 7.86
C ILE A 67 4.09 -15.93 7.98
N LYS A 68 3.42 -17.09 7.96
CA LYS A 68 4.07 -18.39 8.18
C LYS A 68 5.04 -18.81 7.07
N LYS A 69 5.00 -18.19 5.89
CA LYS A 69 5.99 -18.40 4.81
C LYS A 69 7.34 -17.73 5.09
N GLY A 70 7.41 -16.75 5.98
CA GLY A 70 8.62 -15.95 6.17
C GLY A 70 9.64 -16.58 7.11
N ALA A 71 10.91 -16.69 6.71
CA ALA A 71 11.95 -17.34 7.53
C ALA A 71 12.16 -16.70 8.92
N VAL A 72 11.80 -15.42 9.09
CA VAL A 72 12.01 -14.66 10.33
C VAL A 72 10.71 -14.16 10.96
N TRP A 73 9.57 -14.74 10.59
CA TRP A 73 8.24 -14.27 11.02
C TRP A 73 8.07 -14.24 12.56
N LYS A 74 8.70 -15.17 13.28
CA LYS A 74 8.66 -15.27 14.75
C LYS A 74 9.29 -14.07 15.47
N ASN A 75 10.13 -13.29 14.79
CA ASN A 75 10.67 -12.05 15.34
C ASN A 75 9.60 -10.95 15.42
N HIS A 76 8.55 -11.05 14.60
CA HIS A 76 7.52 -10.01 14.45
C HIS A 76 6.16 -10.43 14.98
N PHE A 77 5.88 -11.73 15.08
CA PHE A 77 4.58 -12.24 15.53
C PHE A 77 4.73 -13.32 16.61
N THR A 78 3.71 -13.47 17.45
CA THR A 78 3.54 -14.58 18.40
C THR A 78 3.07 -15.85 17.68
N GLU A 79 3.07 -17.01 18.36
CA GLU A 79 2.56 -18.26 17.77
C GLU A 79 1.07 -18.15 17.36
N ASP A 80 0.30 -17.34 18.06
CA ASP A 80 -1.10 -17.01 17.75
C ASP A 80 -1.25 -15.99 16.60
N LEU A 81 -0.15 -15.59 15.98
CA LEU A 81 -0.05 -14.61 14.89
C LEU A 81 -0.43 -13.18 15.29
N ASP A 82 -0.32 -12.86 16.58
CA ASP A 82 -0.46 -11.48 17.04
C ASP A 82 0.84 -10.70 16.86
N PHE A 83 0.72 -9.42 16.54
CA PHE A 83 1.88 -8.59 16.20
C PHE A 83 2.65 -8.16 17.45
N LYS A 84 3.96 -8.37 17.46
CA LYS A 84 4.89 -7.91 18.50
C LYS A 84 5.35 -6.49 18.16
N HIS A 85 4.71 -5.48 18.74
CA HIS A 85 5.11 -4.09 18.53
C HIS A 85 6.23 -3.68 19.48
N GLU A 86 7.36 -3.27 18.90
CA GLU A 86 8.48 -2.70 19.64
C GLU A 86 8.25 -1.20 19.89
N GLY A 87 8.27 -0.80 21.16
CA GLY A 87 8.20 0.59 21.57
C GLY A 87 9.18 0.89 22.70
N GLU A 88 9.07 2.10 23.23
CA GLU A 88 9.80 2.52 24.43
C GLU A 88 8.79 2.81 25.55
N ASP A 89 9.17 2.47 26.77
CA ASP A 89 8.43 2.86 27.96
C ASP A 89 8.64 4.36 28.23
N GLU A 90 7.56 5.09 28.44
CA GLU A 90 7.60 6.56 28.50
C GLU A 90 8.39 7.06 29.71
N THR A 91 8.36 6.30 30.81
CA THR A 91 8.96 6.63 32.10
C THR A 91 10.42 6.18 32.15
N THR A 92 10.69 4.93 31.80
CA THR A 92 12.01 4.30 31.99
C THR A 92 12.91 4.39 30.76
N LYS A 93 12.37 4.79 29.59
CA LYS A 93 13.05 4.78 28.29
C LYS A 93 13.59 3.40 27.87
N GLN A 94 13.15 2.33 28.53
CA GLN A 94 13.53 0.97 28.16
C GLN A 94 12.70 0.48 26.98
N LYS A 95 13.30 -0.40 26.16
CA LYS A 95 12.58 -1.07 25.08
C LYS A 95 11.55 -2.02 25.66
N VAL A 96 10.31 -1.91 25.18
CA VAL A 96 9.21 -2.77 25.56
C VAL A 96 8.58 -3.37 24.31
N VAL A 97 8.17 -4.64 24.41
CA VAL A 97 7.42 -5.32 23.34
C VAL A 97 6.00 -5.50 23.83
N ARG A 98 5.04 -4.95 23.07
CA ARG A 98 3.61 -5.05 23.35
C ARG A 98 2.95 -5.90 22.26
N THR A 99 2.11 -6.85 22.66
CA THR A 99 1.31 -7.62 21.71
C THR A 99 0.11 -6.81 21.27
N ILE A 100 -0.04 -6.59 19.97
CA ILE A 100 -1.20 -5.92 19.39
C ILE A 100 -2.06 -6.96 18.69
N THR A 101 -3.27 -7.16 19.21
CA THR A 101 -4.25 -8.11 18.71
C THR A 101 -5.27 -7.45 17.79
N ASP A 102 -5.54 -6.15 17.93
CA ASP A 102 -6.50 -5.41 17.11
C ASP A 102 -5.80 -4.36 16.23
N LEU A 103 -5.50 -4.74 15.00
CA LEU A 103 -4.95 -3.87 13.96
C LEU A 103 -5.96 -3.79 12.81
N ASN A 104 -6.88 -2.84 12.95
CA ASN A 104 -7.79 -2.47 11.87
C ASN A 104 -7.16 -1.38 11.01
N ALA A 105 -7.46 -1.43 9.70
CA ALA A 105 -7.04 -0.38 8.79
C ALA A 105 -7.65 0.94 9.25
N LYS A 106 -6.81 1.92 9.58
CA LYS A 106 -7.24 3.20 10.14
C LYS A 106 -7.84 4.11 9.07
N ARG A 107 -7.33 4.00 7.84
CA ARG A 107 -7.77 4.76 6.65
C ARG A 107 -7.53 3.94 5.39
N SER A 108 -8.43 4.05 4.41
CA SER A 108 -8.24 3.41 3.11
C SER A 108 -7.31 4.26 2.21
N ILE A 109 -6.71 3.63 1.20
CA ILE A 109 -5.94 4.36 0.18
C ILE A 109 -6.85 5.33 -0.57
N LYS A 110 -8.09 4.91 -0.86
CA LYS A 110 -9.12 5.77 -1.44
C LYS A 110 -9.33 7.06 -0.64
N ASP A 111 -9.42 6.98 0.70
CA ASP A 111 -9.59 8.17 1.53
C ASP A 111 -8.40 9.13 1.44
N LEU A 112 -7.17 8.60 1.38
CA LEU A 112 -5.95 9.40 1.25
C LEU A 112 -5.89 10.11 -0.11
N ILE A 113 -6.24 9.40 -1.19
CA ILE A 113 -6.30 9.96 -2.53
C ILE A 113 -7.39 11.04 -2.61
N LEU A 114 -8.60 10.77 -2.11
CA LEU A 114 -9.71 11.72 -2.14
C LEU A 114 -9.48 12.93 -1.23
N GLU A 115 -8.75 12.79 -0.13
CA GLU A 115 -8.29 13.92 0.66
C GLU A 115 -7.38 14.83 -0.16
N ARG A 116 -6.41 14.26 -0.89
CA ARG A 116 -5.51 15.02 -1.75
C ARG A 116 -6.22 15.74 -2.90
N VAL A 117 -7.31 15.15 -3.42
CA VAL A 117 -8.18 15.79 -4.43
C VAL A 117 -8.88 17.04 -3.88
N GLY A 118 -9.19 17.06 -2.57
CA GLY A 118 -9.82 18.19 -1.89
C GLY A 118 -11.35 18.20 -2.01
N PRO A 119 -12.06 18.89 -1.10
CA PRO A 119 -13.53 18.94 -1.10
C PRO A 119 -14.11 19.69 -2.30
N GLU A 120 -13.43 20.74 -2.76
CA GLU A 120 -13.89 21.59 -3.88
C GLU A 120 -14.14 20.76 -5.14
N LYS A 121 -13.15 20.00 -5.60
CA LYS A 121 -13.27 19.14 -6.78
C LYS A 121 -14.25 17.97 -6.55
N ARG A 122 -14.34 17.45 -5.34
CA ARG A 122 -15.25 16.33 -5.00
C ARG A 122 -16.72 16.72 -5.02
N GLN A 123 -17.04 17.99 -4.76
CA GLN A 123 -18.41 18.50 -4.70
C GLN A 123 -18.79 19.27 -5.98
N SER A 124 -17.80 19.58 -6.83
CA SER A 124 -18.00 20.24 -8.12
C SER A 124 -18.82 19.39 -9.08
N THR A 125 -19.73 20.03 -9.79
CA THR A 125 -20.51 19.43 -10.89
C THR A 125 -19.87 19.70 -12.25
N ALA A 126 -18.74 20.41 -12.30
CA ALA A 126 -18.03 20.67 -13.54
C ALA A 126 -17.53 19.35 -14.15
N ASN A 127 -17.78 19.15 -15.45
CA ASN A 127 -17.45 17.89 -16.13
C ASN A 127 -15.97 17.47 -15.98
N GLU A 128 -15.06 18.44 -15.97
CA GLU A 128 -13.62 18.19 -15.79
C GLU A 128 -13.30 17.68 -14.39
N ASP A 129 -13.88 18.29 -13.35
CA ASP A 129 -13.68 17.87 -11.97
C ASP A 129 -14.32 16.50 -11.71
N VAL A 130 -15.51 16.24 -12.24
CA VAL A 130 -16.17 14.93 -12.16
C VAL A 130 -15.29 13.84 -12.80
N ARG A 131 -14.70 14.11 -13.98
CA ARG A 131 -13.76 13.20 -14.64
C ARG A 131 -12.48 13.01 -13.82
N TYR A 132 -11.94 14.07 -13.24
CA TYR A 132 -10.75 14.00 -12.39
C TYR A 132 -10.99 13.15 -11.13
N VAL A 133 -12.13 13.34 -10.44
CA VAL A 133 -12.51 12.54 -9.26
C VAL A 133 -12.73 11.08 -9.63
N LYS A 134 -13.35 10.80 -10.79
CA LYS A 134 -13.48 9.43 -11.32
C LYS A 134 -12.10 8.79 -11.53
N SER A 135 -11.20 9.48 -12.23
CA SER A 135 -9.84 8.99 -12.50
C SER A 135 -9.05 8.78 -11.20
N ALA A 136 -9.14 9.69 -10.23
CA ALA A 136 -8.52 9.54 -8.92
C ALA A 136 -9.08 8.33 -8.14
N THR A 137 -10.38 8.04 -8.28
CA THR A 137 -10.99 6.85 -7.68
C THR A 137 -10.45 5.57 -8.34
N GLN A 138 -10.37 5.53 -9.67
CA GLN A 138 -9.75 4.40 -10.38
C GLN A 138 -8.26 4.26 -10.03
N PHE A 139 -7.54 5.36 -9.83
CA PHE A 139 -6.15 5.33 -9.38
C PHE A 139 -6.04 4.67 -8.00
N SER A 140 -6.92 5.04 -7.06
CA SER A 140 -6.93 4.42 -5.73
C SER A 140 -7.19 2.91 -5.77
N ASP A 141 -8.09 2.46 -6.66
CA ASP A 141 -8.36 1.03 -6.86
C ASP A 141 -7.10 0.28 -7.37
N LEU A 142 -6.43 0.83 -8.38
CA LEU A 142 -5.17 0.28 -8.89
C LEU A 142 -4.13 0.17 -7.76
N LEU A 143 -3.94 1.23 -6.97
CA LEU A 143 -3.02 1.23 -5.84
C LEU A 143 -3.37 0.15 -4.81
N GLU A 144 -4.65 -0.07 -4.52
CA GLU A 144 -5.08 -1.11 -3.59
C GLU A 144 -4.74 -2.52 -4.08
N GLN A 145 -4.82 -2.76 -5.39
CA GLN A 145 -4.42 -4.02 -6.02
C GLN A 145 -2.89 -4.20 -6.07
N MET A 146 -2.14 -3.10 -6.29
CA MET A 146 -0.67 -3.09 -6.23
C MET A 146 -0.13 -3.27 -4.81
N LEU A 147 -0.87 -2.82 -3.80
CA LEU A 147 -0.50 -2.88 -2.38
C LEU A 147 -1.24 -4.02 -1.66
N ALA A 148 -1.51 -5.12 -2.37
CA ALA A 148 -1.99 -6.35 -1.76
C ALA A 148 -0.89 -6.97 -0.87
N LEU A 149 -1.28 -7.36 0.35
CA LEU A 149 -0.38 -7.96 1.35
C LEU A 149 0.09 -9.37 0.96
N ASP A 150 -0.75 -10.09 0.23
CA ASP A 150 -0.41 -11.39 -0.34
C ASP A 150 0.19 -11.17 -1.73
N PRO A 151 1.50 -11.46 -1.94
CA PRO A 151 2.14 -11.21 -3.22
C PRO A 151 1.50 -12.02 -4.36
N ASP A 152 0.91 -13.19 -4.06
CA ASP A 152 0.23 -14.03 -5.05
C ASP A 152 -1.11 -13.42 -5.51
N LYS A 153 -1.66 -12.46 -4.76
CA LYS A 153 -2.89 -11.71 -5.09
C LYS A 153 -2.62 -10.30 -5.60
N ARG A 154 -1.35 -9.89 -5.64
CA ARG A 154 -0.95 -8.56 -6.09
C ARG A 154 -1.10 -8.51 -7.61
N ILE A 155 -1.64 -7.40 -8.12
CA ILE A 155 -1.84 -7.23 -9.57
C ILE A 155 -0.51 -7.39 -10.32
N ARG A 156 -0.53 -8.13 -11.43
CA ARG A 156 0.65 -8.28 -12.29
C ARG A 156 0.77 -7.09 -13.24
N PRO A 157 1.97 -6.75 -13.73
CA PRO A 157 2.15 -5.64 -14.66
C PRO A 157 1.23 -5.71 -15.89
N GLU A 158 1.02 -6.90 -16.46
CA GLU A 158 0.19 -7.09 -17.66
C GLU A 158 -1.28 -6.76 -17.37
N ASP A 159 -1.77 -7.17 -16.20
CA ASP A 159 -3.15 -6.89 -15.77
C ASP A 159 -3.31 -5.43 -15.36
N ALA A 160 -2.28 -4.83 -14.74
CA ALA A 160 -2.26 -3.42 -14.38
C ALA A 160 -2.37 -2.51 -15.60
N LEU A 161 -1.71 -2.87 -16.72
CA LEU A 161 -1.84 -2.14 -17.98
C LEU A 161 -3.28 -2.14 -18.51
N GLN A 162 -4.09 -3.15 -18.19
CA GLN A 162 -5.51 -3.23 -18.58
C GLN A 162 -6.45 -2.54 -17.58
N HIS A 163 -5.92 -2.00 -16.48
CA HIS A 163 -6.75 -1.38 -15.45
C HIS A 163 -7.47 -0.12 -15.98
N PRO A 164 -8.75 0.13 -15.60
CA PRO A 164 -9.51 1.29 -16.07
C PRO A 164 -8.80 2.64 -15.91
N PHE A 165 -8.00 2.81 -14.86
CA PHE A 165 -7.18 4.01 -14.65
C PHE A 165 -6.25 4.31 -15.83
N LEU A 166 -5.61 3.29 -16.41
CA LEU A 166 -4.69 3.45 -17.53
C LEU A 166 -5.40 3.41 -18.89
N GLN A 167 -6.56 2.74 -18.97
CA GLN A 167 -7.34 2.60 -20.20
C GLN A 167 -8.25 3.81 -20.50
N ASP A 168 -8.87 4.42 -19.50
CA ASP A 168 -9.79 5.56 -19.69
C ASP A 168 -9.06 6.86 -20.12
N GLY A 169 -7.73 6.89 -20.04
CA GLY A 169 -6.89 8.04 -20.40
C GLY A 169 -7.01 9.24 -19.45
N PRO A 170 -6.09 10.23 -19.52
CA PRO A 170 -6.15 11.40 -18.66
C PRO A 170 -7.37 12.28 -18.97
N PRO A 171 -7.95 12.95 -17.95
CA PRO A 171 -9.05 13.89 -18.14
C PRO A 171 -8.57 15.04 -19.03
N GLY A 172 -8.93 14.99 -20.32
CA GLY A 172 -8.51 15.96 -21.34
C GLY A 172 -8.31 15.38 -22.74
N LYS A 173 -8.10 14.07 -22.88
CA LYS A 173 -8.12 13.40 -24.20
C LYS A 173 -9.51 12.80 -24.48
N ALA A 174 -10.50 13.65 -24.65
CA ALA A 174 -11.70 13.24 -25.37
C ALA A 174 -11.37 13.20 -26.87
N GLY A 175 -11.47 12.02 -27.48
CA GLY A 175 -11.44 11.87 -28.94
C GLY A 175 -10.11 11.36 -29.51
N GLY A 176 -10.01 10.05 -29.62
CA GLY A 176 -8.94 9.36 -30.33
C GLY A 176 -9.28 7.90 -30.47
N GLY A 177 -10.46 7.60 -31.04
CA GLY A 177 -10.84 6.25 -31.41
C GLY A 177 -9.80 5.69 -32.38
N GLY A 178 -8.89 4.88 -31.86
CA GLY A 178 -7.97 4.09 -32.66
C GLY A 178 -8.78 3.04 -33.41
N HIS A 179 -8.74 3.14 -34.73
CA HIS A 179 -9.13 2.07 -35.63
C HIS A 179 -8.51 0.75 -35.17
N ALA A 180 -9.36 -0.23 -34.94
CA ALA A 180 -8.96 -1.63 -34.94
C ALA A 180 -8.50 -2.00 -36.37
N ARG A 181 -7.55 -2.94 -36.38
CA ARG A 181 -6.90 -3.55 -37.55
C ARG A 181 -7.86 -4.01 -38.64
#